data_AF-A0A7X7TF66-F1
#
_entry.id   AF-A0A7X7TF66-F1
#
_cell.length_a   1.000
_cell.length_b   1.000
_cell.length_c   1.000
_cell.angle_alpha   90.00
_cell.angle_beta   90.00
_cell.angle_gamma   90.00
#
_symmetry.space_group_name_H-M   'P 1'
#
loop_
_entity.id
_entity.type
_entity.pdbx_description
1 polymer ?
#
loop_
_entity_poly.entity_id
_entity_poly.type
_entity_poly.pdbx_seq_one_letter_code
_entity_poly.pdbx_strand_id
1 'polypeptide(L)'
;MEFKQLTKRIHIGGTAWFMLCAAVLLVIALRQAGAGWLLIFSLSSFSALLVLLLVSVYLYAIYRGVIRSFDPTEHPLTTSPYYVLLYDASPFLGAIAGLLGSIGQAAVIQIIATIATGTLATTFVVWIVVDPILGFVENLLPAGRHARSQRLAAARADKERLQRENIELLNRVIHAEQQNISDWNRLLDPLADELVRAICGTEDPRESIAVRIGARAWQIGGIACMRHLHHKVQGQLKDRDLFDPLPDWWDGIGSWRNSAALLLTE
;
A
#
# COMPACT_ATOMS: atom_id res chain seq x y z
N MET A 1 -15.18 19.29 25.55
CA MET A 1 -14.31 18.14 25.92
C MET A 1 -15.12 16.92 26.36
N GLU A 2 -16.27 17.11 27.00
CA GLU A 2 -17.10 16.04 27.58
C GLU A 2 -17.74 15.10 26.53
N PHE A 3 -18.23 15.61 25.40
CA PHE A 3 -18.91 14.79 24.39
C PHE A 3 -18.01 13.70 23.77
N LYS A 4 -16.72 14.01 23.53
CA LYS A 4 -15.75 13.03 23.01
C LYS A 4 -15.46 11.91 24.02
N GLN A 5 -15.44 12.25 25.31
CA GLN A 5 -15.24 11.25 26.37
C GLN A 5 -16.50 10.39 26.55
N LEU A 6 -17.69 11.00 26.47
CA LEU A 6 -18.96 10.28 26.55
C LEU A 6 -19.12 9.28 25.39
N THR A 7 -18.93 9.73 24.14
CA THR A 7 -18.98 8.86 22.96
C THR A 7 -17.95 7.73 23.05
N LYS A 8 -16.72 8.00 23.50
CA LYS A 8 -15.71 6.96 23.75
C LYS A 8 -16.17 5.92 24.78
N ARG A 9 -16.80 6.34 25.88
CA ARG A 9 -17.31 5.42 26.92
C ARG A 9 -18.47 4.57 26.39
N ILE A 10 -19.43 5.20 25.69
CA ILE A 10 -20.56 4.50 25.06
C ILE A 10 -20.04 3.50 24.02
N HIS A 11 -19.07 3.90 23.21
CA HIS A 11 -18.43 3.03 22.22
C HIS A 11 -17.80 1.79 22.85
N ILE A 12 -16.99 1.97 23.90
CA ILE A 12 -16.33 0.85 24.61
C ILE A 12 -17.37 -0.04 25.26
N GLY A 13 -18.34 0.54 25.97
CA GLY A 13 -19.41 -0.21 26.62
C GLY A 13 -20.26 -0.99 25.61
N GLY A 14 -20.66 -0.35 24.51
CA GLY A 14 -21.45 -0.97 23.45
C GLY A 14 -20.69 -2.09 22.75
N THR A 15 -19.38 -1.94 22.55
CA THR A 15 -18.50 -3.01 22.04
C THR A 15 -18.52 -4.22 22.96
N ALA A 16 -18.24 -4.01 24.24
CA ALA A 16 -18.16 -5.09 25.22
C ALA A 16 -19.52 -5.80 25.35
N TRP A 17 -20.62 -5.03 25.37
CA TRP A 17 -21.98 -5.54 25.42
C TRP A 17 -22.34 -6.37 24.19
N PHE A 18 -22.03 -5.88 22.99
CA PHE A 18 -22.26 -6.59 21.74
C PHE A 18 -21.51 -7.93 21.72
N MET A 19 -20.22 -7.93 22.09
CA MET A 19 -19.41 -9.16 22.16
C MET A 19 -19.96 -10.15 23.19
N LEU A 20 -20.43 -9.67 24.34
CA LEU A 20 -21.07 -10.51 25.34
C LEU A 20 -22.36 -11.15 24.80
N CYS A 21 -23.22 -10.37 24.14
CA CYS A 21 -24.45 -10.89 23.54
C CYS A 21 -24.16 -11.94 22.46
N ALA A 22 -23.18 -11.67 21.59
CA ALA A 22 -22.72 -12.62 20.58
C ALA A 22 -22.22 -13.93 21.23
N ALA A 23 -21.40 -13.85 22.28
CA ALA A 23 -20.90 -15.01 23.00
C ALA A 23 -22.02 -15.82 23.68
N VAL A 24 -23.01 -15.15 24.28
CA VAL A 24 -24.17 -15.81 24.89
C VAL A 24 -24.96 -16.59 23.86
N LEU A 25 -25.27 -15.99 22.71
CA LEU A 25 -25.99 -16.69 21.64
C LEU A 25 -25.18 -17.85 21.08
N LEU A 26 -23.87 -17.69 20.95
CA LEU A 26 -22.97 -18.76 20.54
C LEU A 26 -23.03 -19.94 21.53
N VAL A 27 -22.94 -19.68 22.84
CA VAL A 27 -23.04 -20.73 23.87
C VAL A 27 -24.40 -21.42 23.84
N ILE A 28 -25.50 -20.67 23.69
CA ILE A 28 -26.84 -21.24 23.58
C ILE A 28 -26.94 -22.13 22.33
N ALA A 29 -26.45 -21.65 21.19
CA ALA A 29 -26.44 -22.41 19.94
C ALA A 29 -25.61 -23.69 20.05
N LEU A 30 -24.41 -23.61 20.64
CA LEU A 30 -23.54 -24.78 20.89
C LEU A 30 -24.20 -25.80 21.82
N ARG A 31 -24.87 -25.33 22.87
CA ARG A 31 -25.60 -26.23 23.79
C ARG A 31 -26.77 -26.92 23.11
N GLN A 32 -27.52 -26.20 22.26
CA GLN A 32 -28.64 -26.75 21.51
C GLN A 32 -28.20 -27.76 20.45
N ALA A 33 -27.02 -27.59 19.86
CA ALA A 33 -26.47 -28.52 18.87
C ALA A 33 -26.08 -29.89 19.46
N GLY A 34 -25.90 -30.00 20.78
CA GLY A 34 -25.44 -31.24 21.44
C GLY A 34 -24.04 -31.67 20.94
N ALA A 35 -23.54 -32.82 21.39
CA ALA A 35 -22.21 -33.34 21.02
C ALA A 35 -22.04 -33.74 19.52
N GLY A 36 -22.88 -33.21 18.61
CA GLY A 36 -22.80 -33.41 17.16
C GLY A 36 -21.84 -32.45 16.45
N TRP A 37 -20.63 -32.27 16.97
CA TRP A 37 -19.62 -31.34 16.41
C TRP A 37 -19.28 -31.61 14.94
N LEU A 38 -19.43 -32.86 14.49
CA LEU A 38 -19.23 -33.27 13.09
C LEU A 38 -20.34 -32.79 12.14
N LEU A 39 -21.51 -32.42 12.65
CA LEU A 39 -22.67 -31.99 11.86
C LEU A 39 -22.74 -30.47 11.63
N ILE A 40 -21.85 -29.70 12.27
CA ILE A 40 -21.73 -28.23 12.10
C ILE A 40 -21.23 -27.88 10.69
N PHE A 41 -20.58 -28.82 10.00
CA PHE A 41 -20.15 -28.69 8.59
C PHE A 41 -21.21 -29.13 7.57
N SER A 42 -22.31 -29.75 8.00
CA SER A 42 -23.50 -29.86 7.15
C SER A 42 -24.24 -28.53 7.19
N LEU A 43 -24.82 -28.14 6.06
CA LEU A 43 -25.56 -26.90 5.78
C LEU A 43 -26.83 -26.74 6.66
N SER A 44 -26.72 -26.83 7.98
CA SER A 44 -27.81 -26.65 8.94
C SER A 44 -27.89 -25.19 9.42
N SER A 45 -29.06 -24.79 9.89
CA SER A 45 -29.36 -23.44 10.41
C SER A 45 -28.37 -22.94 11.48
N PHE A 46 -27.69 -23.84 12.20
CA PHE A 46 -26.67 -23.49 13.18
C PHE A 46 -25.35 -23.02 12.55
N SER A 47 -24.97 -23.59 11.40
CA SER A 47 -23.81 -23.15 10.62
C SER A 47 -24.04 -21.74 10.06
N ALA A 48 -25.28 -21.44 9.64
CA ALA A 48 -25.66 -20.09 9.21
C ALA A 48 -25.54 -19.07 10.34
N LEU A 49 -25.93 -19.40 11.58
CA LEU A 49 -25.74 -18.52 12.74
C LEU A 49 -24.27 -18.28 13.09
N LEU A 50 -23.44 -19.34 13.01
CA LEU A 50 -22.00 -19.22 13.23
C LEU A 50 -21.34 -18.35 12.16
N VAL A 51 -21.64 -18.60 10.89
CA VAL A 51 -21.16 -17.79 9.75
C VAL A 51 -21.64 -16.36 9.89
N LEU A 52 -22.92 -16.16 10.21
CA LEU A 52 -23.47 -14.82 10.44
C LEU A 52 -22.73 -14.14 11.59
N LEU A 53 -22.45 -14.82 12.71
CA LEU A 53 -21.68 -14.29 13.83
C LEU A 53 -20.20 -14.02 13.47
N LEU A 54 -19.59 -14.84 12.64
CA LEU A 54 -18.21 -14.62 12.19
C LEU A 54 -18.13 -13.44 11.22
N VAL A 55 -19.06 -13.36 10.27
CA VAL A 55 -19.25 -12.22 9.37
C VAL A 55 -19.60 -10.97 10.17
N SER A 56 -20.40 -11.10 11.23
CA SER A 56 -20.76 -10.03 12.17
C SER A 56 -19.51 -9.43 12.80
N VAL A 57 -18.67 -10.26 13.40
CA VAL A 57 -17.43 -9.85 14.05
C VAL A 57 -16.42 -9.32 13.03
N TYR A 58 -16.37 -9.92 11.83
CA TYR A 58 -15.49 -9.49 10.75
C TYR A 58 -15.86 -8.11 10.20
N LEU A 59 -17.13 -7.92 9.84
CA LEU A 59 -17.67 -6.61 9.42
C LEU A 59 -17.49 -5.59 10.55
N TYR A 60 -17.69 -6.00 11.81
CA TYR A 60 -17.44 -5.17 12.97
C TYR A 60 -16.01 -4.67 13.02
N ALA A 61 -15.03 -5.56 12.86
CA ALA A 61 -13.62 -5.21 12.88
C ALA A 61 -13.22 -4.28 11.71
N ILE A 62 -13.72 -4.54 10.50
CA ILE A 62 -13.39 -3.75 9.31
C ILE A 62 -14.04 -2.37 9.35
N TYR A 63 -15.35 -2.29 9.57
CA TYR A 63 -16.07 -1.01 9.51
C TYR A 63 -15.71 -0.09 10.67
N ARG A 64 -15.44 -0.63 11.89
CA ARG A 64 -14.93 0.20 12.99
C ARG A 64 -13.43 0.52 12.90
N GLY A 65 -12.63 -0.33 12.27
CA GLY A 65 -11.17 -0.17 12.19
C GLY A 65 -10.69 0.71 11.04
N VAL A 66 -11.35 0.66 9.88
CA VAL A 66 -10.85 1.28 8.64
C VAL A 66 -11.37 2.71 8.43
N ILE A 67 -12.43 3.11 9.14
CA ILE A 67 -13.24 4.27 8.74
C ILE A 67 -13.26 5.34 9.85
N ARG A 68 -12.16 6.07 10.05
CA ARG A 68 -12.17 7.25 10.93
C ARG A 68 -11.42 8.48 10.43
N SER A 69 -10.99 8.50 9.18
CA SER A 69 -10.42 9.70 8.55
C SER A 69 -11.37 10.34 7.53
N PHE A 70 -12.66 10.39 7.81
CA PHE A 70 -13.58 11.16 6.98
C PHE A 70 -13.48 12.64 7.31
N ASP A 71 -13.35 13.44 6.27
CA ASP A 71 -13.42 14.89 6.38
C ASP A 71 -14.88 15.28 6.73
N PRO A 72 -15.12 15.97 7.86
CA PRO A 72 -16.46 16.42 8.23
C PRO A 72 -17.14 17.29 7.17
N THR A 73 -16.36 17.91 6.28
CA THR A 73 -16.89 18.71 5.17
C THR A 73 -17.46 17.86 4.04
N GLU A 74 -16.93 16.65 3.83
CA GLU A 74 -17.43 15.72 2.80
C GLU A 74 -18.60 14.87 3.30
N HIS A 75 -18.63 14.57 4.60
CA HIS A 75 -19.56 13.62 5.21
C HIS A 75 -20.33 14.23 6.40
N PRO A 76 -21.16 15.27 6.19
CA PRO A 76 -21.74 16.04 7.28
C PRO A 76 -22.75 15.26 8.13
N LEU A 77 -23.37 14.18 7.61
CA LEU A 77 -24.38 13.41 8.32
C LEU A 77 -23.73 12.28 9.15
N THR A 78 -22.85 11.51 8.52
CA THR A 78 -22.16 10.35 9.11
C THR A 78 -21.00 10.76 10.02
N THR A 79 -20.49 11.99 9.91
CA THR A 79 -19.57 12.58 10.92
C THR A 79 -20.29 13.40 11.99
N SER A 80 -21.61 13.58 11.87
CA SER A 80 -22.37 14.35 12.87
C SER A 80 -22.32 13.68 14.24
N PRO A 81 -22.25 14.46 15.34
CA PRO A 81 -22.22 13.91 16.70
C PRO A 81 -23.46 13.05 17.01
N TYR A 82 -24.61 13.41 16.45
CA TYR A 82 -25.87 12.67 16.63
C TYR A 82 -25.81 11.29 15.99
N TYR A 83 -25.30 11.20 14.75
CA TYR A 83 -25.15 9.93 14.08
C TYR A 83 -24.14 9.04 14.78
N VAL A 84 -22.96 9.58 15.15
CA VAL A 84 -21.94 8.82 15.87
C VAL A 84 -22.50 8.27 17.18
N LEU A 85 -23.28 9.08 17.91
CA LEU A 85 -23.94 8.64 19.13
C LEU A 85 -24.96 7.53 18.86
N LEU A 86 -25.82 7.68 17.86
CA LEU A 86 -26.81 6.66 17.46
C LEU A 86 -26.12 5.34 17.08
N TYR A 87 -25.07 5.43 16.27
CA TYR A 87 -24.29 4.31 15.78
C TYR A 87 -23.62 3.56 16.94
N ASP A 88 -22.96 4.29 17.85
CA ASP A 88 -22.29 3.70 19.02
C ASP A 88 -23.29 3.16 20.06
N ALA A 89 -24.48 3.76 20.16
CA ALA A 89 -25.54 3.33 21.07
C ALA A 89 -26.41 2.19 20.51
N SER A 90 -26.26 1.83 19.24
CA SER A 90 -27.08 0.80 18.58
C SER A 90 -27.18 -0.54 19.33
N PRO A 91 -26.11 -1.07 19.99
CA PRO A 91 -26.23 -2.32 20.75
C PRO A 91 -27.17 -2.17 21.96
N PHE A 92 -27.13 -1.02 22.64
CA PHE A 92 -28.00 -0.75 23.79
C PHE A 92 -29.46 -0.55 23.36
N LEU A 93 -29.69 0.14 22.24
CA LEU A 93 -31.03 0.27 21.65
C LEU A 93 -31.59 -1.09 21.26
N GLY A 94 -30.75 -1.97 20.70
CA GLY A 94 -31.12 -3.36 20.43
C GLY A 94 -31.44 -4.17 21.68
N ALA A 95 -30.69 -3.98 22.77
CA ALA A 95 -30.98 -4.61 24.05
C ALA A 95 -32.34 -4.17 24.62
N ILE A 96 -32.66 -2.87 24.53
CA ILE A 96 -33.97 -2.33 24.92
C ILE A 96 -35.08 -2.93 24.05
N ALA A 97 -34.90 -2.98 22.73
CA ALA A 97 -35.86 -3.58 21.82
C ALA A 97 -36.10 -5.07 22.14
N GLY A 98 -35.03 -5.82 22.43
CA GLY A 98 -35.13 -7.23 22.84
C GLY A 98 -35.80 -7.39 24.21
N LEU A 99 -35.55 -6.50 25.16
CA LEU A 99 -36.24 -6.50 26.46
C LEU A 99 -37.75 -6.27 26.29
N LEU A 100 -38.14 -5.28 25.49
CA LEU A 100 -39.55 -5.04 25.17
C LEU A 100 -40.19 -6.22 24.44
N GLY A 101 -39.46 -6.86 23.52
CA GLY A 101 -39.91 -8.08 22.84
C GLY A 101 -40.02 -9.31 23.74
N SER A 102 -39.45 -9.28 24.95
CA SER A 102 -39.50 -10.38 25.92
C SER A 102 -40.69 -10.32 26.88
N ILE A 103 -41.51 -9.27 26.79
CA ILE A 103 -42.72 -9.13 27.62
C ILE A 103 -43.62 -10.35 27.43
N GLY A 104 -43.97 -11.01 28.54
CA GLY A 104 -44.80 -12.22 28.56
C GLY A 104 -44.02 -13.54 28.55
N GLN A 105 -42.70 -13.52 28.43
CA GLN A 105 -41.86 -14.72 28.56
C GLN A 105 -41.57 -15.01 30.03
N ALA A 106 -41.80 -16.26 30.47
CA ALA A 106 -41.55 -16.68 31.86
C ALA A 106 -40.12 -17.20 32.09
N ALA A 107 -39.44 -17.70 31.04
CA ALA A 107 -38.14 -18.32 31.17
C ALA A 107 -37.01 -17.31 31.01
N VAL A 108 -36.16 -17.19 32.04
CA VAL A 108 -34.99 -16.28 32.06
C VAL A 108 -34.08 -16.47 30.84
N ILE A 109 -33.86 -17.72 30.43
CA ILE A 109 -33.01 -18.03 29.25
C ILE A 109 -33.60 -17.46 27.97
N GLN A 110 -34.93 -17.49 27.81
CA GLN A 110 -35.60 -16.93 26.63
C GLN A 110 -35.51 -15.40 26.62
N ILE A 111 -35.66 -14.76 27.78
CA ILE A 111 -35.48 -13.30 27.93
C ILE A 111 -34.05 -12.91 27.54
N ILE A 112 -33.04 -13.58 28.08
CA ILE A 112 -31.63 -13.32 27.77
C ILE A 112 -31.35 -13.51 26.27
N ALA A 113 -31.85 -14.60 25.68
CA ALA A 113 -31.69 -14.86 24.25
C ALA A 113 -32.37 -13.79 23.39
N THR A 114 -33.55 -13.32 23.78
CA THR A 114 -34.29 -12.27 23.07
C THR A 114 -33.54 -10.93 23.13
N ILE A 115 -32.99 -10.56 24.29
CA ILE A 115 -32.16 -9.36 24.47
C ILE A 115 -30.90 -9.43 23.60
N ALA A 116 -30.20 -10.56 23.62
CA ALA A 116 -28.99 -10.74 22.82
C ALA A 116 -29.28 -10.71 21.32
N THR A 117 -30.42 -11.30 20.90
CA THR A 117 -30.88 -11.28 19.51
C THR A 117 -31.23 -9.86 19.07
N GLY A 118 -31.98 -9.11 19.88
CA GLY A 118 -32.30 -7.71 19.60
C GLY A 118 -31.05 -6.83 19.50
N THR A 119 -30.06 -7.06 20.37
CA THR A 119 -28.75 -6.39 20.33
C THR A 119 -28.06 -6.61 18.98
N LEU A 120 -27.91 -7.87 18.56
CA LEU A 120 -27.29 -8.17 17.26
C LEU A 120 -28.10 -7.59 16.10
N ALA A 121 -29.39 -7.88 16.05
CA ALA A 121 -30.26 -7.49 14.95
C ALA A 121 -30.26 -5.98 14.72
N THR A 122 -30.41 -5.17 15.77
CA THR A 122 -30.40 -3.71 15.65
C THR A 122 -29.05 -3.18 15.19
N THR A 123 -27.94 -3.70 15.73
CA THR A 123 -26.60 -3.32 15.24
C THR A 123 -26.44 -3.66 13.76
N PHE A 124 -26.93 -4.82 13.30
CA PHE A 124 -26.92 -5.17 11.87
C PHE A 124 -27.77 -4.24 11.02
N VAL A 125 -28.98 -3.91 11.45
CA VAL A 125 -29.85 -3.00 10.70
C VAL A 125 -29.17 -1.63 10.54
N VAL A 126 -28.57 -1.10 11.60
CA VAL A 126 -27.84 0.16 11.50
C VAL A 126 -26.72 0.04 10.45
N TRP A 127 -25.93 -1.02 10.50
CA TRP A 127 -24.75 -1.14 9.63
C TRP A 127 -25.02 -1.54 8.18
N ILE A 128 -25.98 -2.43 7.95
CA ILE A 128 -26.28 -2.96 6.62
C ILE A 128 -27.25 -2.04 5.89
N VAL A 129 -28.15 -1.38 6.62
CA VAL A 129 -29.23 -0.59 6.03
C VAL A 129 -29.01 0.91 6.25
N VAL A 130 -28.86 1.35 7.49
CA VAL A 130 -28.81 2.79 7.81
C VAL A 130 -27.53 3.43 7.28
N ASP A 131 -26.37 2.81 7.50
CA ASP A 131 -25.07 3.32 7.04
C ASP A 131 -25.01 3.53 5.51
N PRO A 132 -25.34 2.55 4.64
CA PRO A 132 -25.33 2.76 3.20
C PRO A 132 -26.36 3.78 2.73
N ILE A 133 -27.55 3.83 3.35
CA ILE A 133 -28.57 4.83 3.00
C ILE A 133 -28.06 6.23 3.32
N LEU A 134 -27.47 6.43 4.50
CA LEU A 134 -26.92 7.74 4.86
C LEU A 134 -25.74 8.12 3.98
N GLY A 135 -24.82 7.19 3.70
CA GLY A 135 -23.74 7.43 2.74
C GLY A 135 -24.26 7.78 1.34
N PHE A 136 -25.36 7.15 0.89
CA PHE A 136 -26.01 7.50 -0.37
C PHE A 136 -26.63 8.91 -0.32
N VAL A 137 -27.36 9.23 0.75
CA VAL A 137 -27.94 10.57 0.96
C VAL A 137 -26.85 11.64 1.01
N GLU A 138 -25.71 11.38 1.66
CA GLU A 138 -24.57 12.29 1.67
C GLU A 138 -24.03 12.57 0.27
N ASN A 139 -23.97 11.56 -0.59
CA ASN A 139 -23.55 11.75 -1.99
C ASN A 139 -24.56 12.58 -2.81
N LEU A 140 -25.81 12.71 -2.35
CA LEU A 140 -26.80 13.58 -2.96
C LEU A 140 -26.69 15.03 -2.45
N LEU A 141 -26.09 15.26 -1.29
CA LEU A 141 -25.95 16.61 -0.73
C LEU A 141 -25.00 17.48 -1.56
N PRO A 142 -25.36 18.74 -1.85
CA PRO A 142 -24.52 19.63 -2.64
C PRO A 142 -23.19 19.93 -1.95
N ALA A 143 -23.17 20.05 -0.62
CA ALA A 143 -21.96 20.32 0.16
C ALA A 143 -20.90 19.22 -0.01
N GLY A 144 -21.30 17.94 0.13
CA GLY A 144 -20.39 16.80 -0.04
C GLY A 144 -19.86 16.70 -1.47
N ARG A 145 -20.69 16.98 -2.48
CA ARG A 145 -20.26 17.02 -3.89
C ARG A 145 -19.21 18.10 -4.15
N HIS A 146 -19.41 19.31 -3.60
CA HIS A 146 -18.46 20.41 -3.78
C HIS A 146 -17.12 20.10 -3.12
N ALA A 147 -17.12 19.66 -1.86
CA ALA A 147 -15.90 19.28 -1.14
C ALA A 147 -15.13 18.17 -1.86
N ARG A 148 -15.84 17.11 -2.30
CA ARG A 148 -15.24 16.02 -3.08
C ARG A 148 -14.64 16.50 -4.40
N SER A 149 -15.34 17.39 -5.10
CA SER A 149 -14.85 17.96 -6.36
C SER A 149 -13.57 18.78 -6.16
N GLN A 150 -13.48 19.54 -5.06
CA GLN A 150 -12.30 20.33 -4.72
C GLN A 150 -11.11 19.45 -4.36
N ARG A 151 -11.31 18.40 -3.55
CA ARG A 151 -10.25 17.44 -3.24
C ARG A 151 -9.72 16.74 -4.51
N LEU A 152 -10.63 16.32 -5.40
CA LEU A 152 -10.23 15.70 -6.67
C LEU A 152 -9.49 16.67 -7.58
N ALA A 153 -9.91 17.94 -7.62
CA ALA A 153 -9.20 18.98 -8.37
C ALA A 153 -7.80 19.25 -7.79
N ALA A 154 -7.67 19.34 -6.46
CA ALA A 154 -6.39 19.49 -5.79
C ALA A 154 -5.45 18.29 -6.05
N ALA A 155 -5.96 17.07 -5.93
CA ALA A 155 -5.18 15.85 -6.20
C ALA A 155 -4.71 15.76 -7.66
N ARG A 156 -5.54 16.22 -8.62
CA ARG A 156 -5.15 16.31 -10.03
C ARG A 156 -4.07 17.36 -10.25
N ALA A 157 -4.23 18.55 -9.65
CA ALA A 157 -3.24 19.62 -9.74
C ALA A 157 -1.88 19.21 -9.14
N ASP A 158 -1.88 18.51 -8.01
CA ASP A 158 -0.65 17.97 -7.40
C ASP A 158 0.02 16.92 -8.29
N LYS A 159 -0.76 16.01 -8.89
CA LYS A 159 -0.23 15.03 -9.85
C LYS A 159 0.41 15.70 -11.06
N GLU A 160 -0.24 16.72 -11.62
CA GLU A 160 0.29 17.50 -12.74
C GLU A 160 1.54 18.30 -12.35
N ARG A 161 1.65 18.80 -11.11
CA ARG A 161 2.86 19.44 -10.60
C ARG A 161 4.01 18.43 -10.56
N LEU A 162 3.80 17.28 -9.93
CA LEU A 162 4.81 16.22 -9.82
C LEU A 162 5.27 15.71 -11.19
N GLN A 163 4.33 15.57 -12.15
CA GLN A 163 4.68 15.19 -13.52
C GLN A 163 5.59 16.22 -14.19
N ARG A 164 5.29 17.52 -14.03
CA ARG A 164 6.14 18.59 -14.57
C ARG A 164 7.53 18.60 -13.93
N GLU A 165 7.60 18.49 -12.61
CA GLU A 165 8.88 18.43 -11.87
C GLU A 165 9.72 17.24 -12.31
N ASN A 166 9.11 16.06 -12.47
CA ASN A 166 9.80 14.85 -12.94
C ASN A 166 10.32 14.99 -14.37
N ILE A 167 9.53 15.58 -15.28
CA ILE A 167 9.96 15.83 -16.66
C ILE A 167 11.13 16.82 -16.68
N GLU A 168 11.07 17.87 -15.87
CA GLU A 168 12.11 18.89 -15.79
C GLU A 168 13.42 18.35 -15.17
N LEU A 169 13.31 17.46 -14.17
CA LEU A 169 14.46 16.72 -13.63
C LEU A 169 15.05 15.77 -14.68
N LEU A 170 14.21 15.03 -15.39
CA LEU A 170 14.66 14.12 -16.44
C LEU A 170 15.41 14.85 -17.55
N ASN A 171 14.88 15.98 -18.03
CA ASN A 171 15.54 16.80 -19.03
C ASN A 171 16.89 17.35 -18.55
N ARG A 172 16.99 17.76 -17.27
CA ARG A 172 18.26 18.20 -16.68
C ARG A 172 19.29 17.08 -16.63
N VAL A 173 18.89 15.88 -16.25
CA VAL A 173 19.77 14.69 -16.23
C VAL A 173 20.24 14.36 -17.64
N ILE A 174 19.35 14.32 -18.62
CA ILE A 174 19.69 14.06 -20.03
C ILE A 174 20.67 15.10 -20.56
N HIS A 175 20.42 16.39 -20.32
CA HIS A 175 21.33 17.46 -20.76
C HIS A 175 22.71 17.35 -20.12
N ALA A 176 22.77 17.09 -18.81
CA ALA A 176 24.03 16.90 -18.10
C ALA A 176 24.78 15.66 -18.61
N GLU A 177 24.07 14.56 -18.86
CA GLU A 177 24.65 13.34 -19.42
C GLU A 177 25.20 13.57 -20.83
N GLN A 178 24.46 14.28 -21.69
CA GLN A 178 24.92 14.58 -23.04
C GLN A 178 26.14 15.49 -23.07
N GLN A 179 26.22 16.46 -22.15
CA GLN A 179 27.41 17.28 -21.97
C GLN A 179 28.60 16.44 -21.48
N ASN A 180 28.39 15.56 -20.49
CA ASN A 180 29.40 14.64 -20.00
C ASN A 180 29.92 13.73 -21.11
N ILE A 181 29.04 13.17 -21.95
CA ILE A 181 29.43 12.34 -23.11
C ILE A 181 30.29 13.13 -24.09
N SER A 182 29.94 14.39 -24.38
CA SER A 182 30.74 15.25 -25.26
C SER A 182 32.14 15.50 -24.68
N ASP A 183 32.23 15.81 -23.39
CA ASP A 183 33.50 16.03 -22.71
C ASP A 183 34.34 14.75 -22.64
N TRP A 184 33.71 13.61 -22.35
CA TRP A 184 34.34 12.31 -22.35
C TRP A 184 34.83 11.92 -23.73
N ASN A 185 34.07 12.19 -24.80
CA ASN A 185 34.56 11.94 -26.14
C ASN A 185 35.85 12.71 -26.40
N ARG A 186 35.85 14.03 -26.15
CA ARG A 186 37.03 14.87 -26.33
C ARG A 186 38.26 14.39 -25.52
N LEU A 187 38.06 13.91 -24.30
CA LEU A 187 39.16 13.47 -23.42
C LEU A 187 39.61 12.03 -23.67
N LEU A 188 38.68 11.14 -24.05
CA LEU A 188 38.92 9.71 -24.19
C LEU A 188 39.23 9.30 -25.63
N ASP A 189 38.88 10.10 -26.64
CA ASP A 189 39.26 9.88 -28.06
C ASP A 189 40.76 9.59 -28.24
N PRO A 190 41.68 10.47 -27.79
CA PRO A 190 43.11 10.23 -27.97
C PRO A 190 43.59 8.98 -27.21
N LEU A 191 42.96 8.68 -26.07
CA LEU A 191 43.28 7.50 -25.26
C LEU A 191 42.79 6.20 -25.92
N ALA A 192 41.61 6.23 -26.56
CA ALA A 192 41.08 5.12 -27.33
C ALA A 192 42.00 4.81 -28.51
N ASP A 193 42.42 5.82 -29.25
CA ASP A 193 43.34 5.68 -30.39
C ASP A 193 44.72 5.18 -29.97
N GLU A 194 45.25 5.65 -28.83
CA GLU A 194 46.50 5.14 -28.25
C GLU A 194 46.36 3.66 -27.86
N LEU A 195 45.24 3.30 -27.23
CA LEU A 195 44.99 1.93 -26.79
C LEU A 195 44.80 0.97 -27.97
N VAL A 196 44.03 1.35 -29.00
CA VAL A 196 43.88 0.54 -30.22
C VAL A 196 45.22 0.34 -30.91
N ARG A 197 46.05 1.39 -31.00
CA ARG A 197 47.41 1.28 -31.56
C ARG A 197 48.28 0.33 -30.75
N ALA A 198 48.23 0.40 -29.42
CA ALA A 198 48.98 -0.50 -28.55
C ALA A 198 48.51 -1.96 -28.67
N ILE A 199 47.21 -2.20 -28.83
CA ILE A 199 46.65 -3.55 -29.03
C ILE A 199 47.08 -4.12 -30.40
N CYS A 200 47.01 -3.31 -31.45
CA CYS A 200 47.34 -3.75 -32.82
C CYS A 200 48.85 -3.78 -33.12
N GLY A 201 49.66 -3.05 -32.37
CA GLY A 201 51.11 -2.97 -32.55
C GLY A 201 51.82 -4.24 -32.10
N THR A 202 53.07 -4.42 -32.54
CA THR A 202 53.91 -5.58 -32.16
C THR A 202 54.77 -5.33 -30.93
N GLU A 203 54.77 -4.11 -30.37
CA GLU A 203 55.67 -3.70 -29.28
C GLU A 203 55.17 -4.16 -27.90
N ASP A 204 56.12 -4.48 -27.01
CA ASP A 204 55.92 -4.81 -25.60
C ASP A 204 56.53 -3.67 -24.76
N PRO A 205 55.85 -3.10 -23.74
CA PRO A 205 54.79 -3.70 -22.94
C PRO A 205 53.37 -3.14 -23.18
N ARG A 206 52.48 -3.95 -23.79
CA ARG A 206 51.07 -3.57 -24.08
C ARG A 206 50.22 -3.42 -22.82
N GLU A 207 50.47 -4.26 -21.82
CA GLU A 207 49.74 -4.27 -20.53
C GLU A 207 49.97 -2.97 -19.75
N SER A 208 51.20 -2.47 -19.69
CA SER A 208 51.53 -1.24 -18.96
C SER A 208 50.82 -0.01 -19.54
N ILE A 209 50.77 0.08 -20.88
CA ILE A 209 50.06 1.16 -21.59
C ILE A 209 48.57 1.11 -21.27
N ALA A 210 47.99 -0.08 -21.33
CA ALA A 210 46.60 -0.28 -21.01
C ALA A 210 46.22 0.06 -19.57
N VAL A 211 47.00 -0.41 -18.59
CA VAL A 211 46.77 -0.10 -17.17
C VAL A 211 46.84 1.41 -16.95
N ARG A 212 47.83 2.08 -17.57
CA ARG A 212 47.96 3.54 -17.52
C ARG A 212 46.76 4.25 -18.12
N ILE A 213 46.29 3.82 -19.30
CA ILE A 213 45.15 4.43 -19.99
C ILE A 213 43.87 4.21 -19.19
N GLY A 214 43.62 3.00 -18.67
CA GLY A 214 42.46 2.72 -17.83
C GLY A 214 42.48 3.50 -16.51
N ALA A 215 43.63 3.61 -15.85
CA ALA A 215 43.79 4.45 -14.65
C ALA A 215 43.48 5.92 -14.94
N ARG A 216 43.89 6.43 -16.12
CA ARG A 216 43.59 7.79 -16.54
C ARG A 216 42.11 7.99 -16.86
N ALA A 217 41.45 7.03 -17.51
CA ALA A 217 40.00 7.06 -17.71
C ALA A 217 39.24 7.05 -16.38
N TRP A 218 39.68 6.25 -15.41
CA TRP A 218 39.13 6.25 -14.05
C TRP A 218 39.31 7.61 -13.35
N GLN A 219 40.46 8.26 -13.49
CA GLN A 219 40.68 9.59 -12.93
C GLN A 219 39.78 10.68 -13.56
N ILE A 220 39.38 10.52 -14.83
CA ILE A 220 38.52 11.49 -15.52
C ILE A 220 37.06 11.40 -15.06
N GLY A 221 36.51 10.19 -14.90
CA GLY A 221 35.09 10.03 -14.54
C GLY A 221 34.73 8.67 -13.98
N GLY A 222 35.69 8.02 -13.32
CA GLY A 222 35.53 6.73 -12.67
C GLY A 222 35.08 5.63 -13.64
N ILE A 223 34.11 4.85 -13.16
CA ILE A 223 33.62 3.67 -13.88
C ILE A 223 32.93 4.00 -15.20
N ALA A 224 32.24 5.16 -15.28
CA ALA A 224 31.49 5.55 -16.47
C ALA A 224 32.44 5.84 -17.65
N CYS A 225 33.52 6.58 -17.39
CA CYS A 225 34.57 6.81 -18.38
C CYS A 225 35.28 5.52 -18.81
N MET A 226 35.55 4.59 -17.89
CA MET A 226 36.15 3.30 -18.27
C MET A 226 35.23 2.47 -19.18
N ARG A 227 33.92 2.43 -18.88
CA ARG A 227 32.92 1.76 -19.74
C ARG A 227 32.77 2.44 -21.09
N HIS A 228 32.77 3.77 -21.12
CA HIS A 228 32.67 4.55 -22.35
C HIS A 228 33.90 4.32 -23.25
N LEU A 229 35.10 4.39 -22.67
CA LEU A 229 36.36 4.10 -23.36
C LEU A 229 36.38 2.67 -23.92
N HIS A 230 35.96 1.69 -23.11
CA HIS A 230 35.87 0.30 -23.54
C HIS A 230 34.93 0.12 -24.74
N HIS A 231 33.70 0.67 -24.69
CA HIS A 231 32.77 0.62 -25.82
C HIS A 231 33.37 1.25 -27.09
N LYS A 232 34.09 2.37 -26.93
CA LYS A 232 34.70 3.10 -28.04
C LYS A 232 35.81 2.28 -28.71
N VAL A 233 36.68 1.70 -27.91
CA VAL A 233 37.77 0.84 -28.37
C VAL A 233 37.21 -0.43 -29.03
N GLN A 234 36.16 -1.04 -28.47
CA GLN A 234 35.46 -2.16 -29.11
C GLN A 234 34.88 -1.78 -30.48
N GLY A 235 34.26 -0.61 -30.60
CA GLY A 235 33.78 -0.09 -31.89
C GLY A 235 34.89 0.02 -32.92
N GLN A 236 36.00 0.66 -32.55
CA GLN A 236 37.15 0.85 -33.44
C GLN A 236 37.85 -0.47 -33.82
N LEU A 237 37.89 -1.46 -32.93
CA LEU A 237 38.45 -2.79 -33.23
C LEU A 237 37.54 -3.58 -34.17
N LYS A 238 36.22 -3.48 -33.98
CA LYS A 238 35.23 -4.12 -34.86
C LYS A 238 35.27 -3.54 -36.28
N ASP A 239 35.46 -2.23 -36.42
CA ASP A 239 35.65 -1.58 -37.73
C ASP A 239 36.92 -2.06 -38.46
N ARG A 240 37.85 -2.69 -37.75
CA ARG A 240 39.11 -3.26 -38.29
C ARG A 240 39.07 -4.79 -38.45
N ASP A 241 37.89 -5.39 -38.31
CA ASP A 241 37.66 -6.84 -38.42
C ASP A 241 38.48 -7.70 -37.44
N LEU A 242 38.90 -7.09 -36.32
CA LEU A 242 39.60 -7.77 -35.23
C LEU A 242 38.57 -8.33 -34.25
N PHE A 243 38.28 -9.62 -34.38
CA PHE A 243 37.43 -10.39 -33.49
C PHE A 243 38.27 -11.09 -32.40
N ASP A 244 38.83 -10.32 -31.46
CA ASP A 244 39.06 -10.86 -30.11
C ASP A 244 39.17 -9.73 -29.06
N PRO A 245 38.59 -9.93 -27.88
CA PRO A 245 38.19 -8.90 -26.95
C PRO A 245 39.41 -8.30 -26.25
N LEU A 246 39.28 -7.07 -25.74
CA LEU A 246 40.30 -6.50 -24.85
C LEU A 246 40.76 -7.56 -23.84
N PRO A 247 42.05 -7.91 -23.80
CA PRO A 247 42.52 -9.04 -23.00
C PRO A 247 42.32 -8.79 -21.50
N ASP A 248 42.36 -9.86 -20.71
CA ASP A 248 42.06 -9.90 -19.26
C ASP A 248 42.78 -8.83 -18.42
N TRP A 249 43.87 -8.23 -18.90
CA TRP A 249 44.57 -7.12 -18.24
C TRP A 249 43.71 -5.86 -18.06
N TRP A 250 42.71 -5.63 -18.91
CA TRP A 250 41.81 -4.48 -18.80
C TRP A 250 40.80 -4.63 -17.64
N ASP A 251 40.54 -5.87 -17.23
CA ASP A 251 39.72 -6.20 -16.06
C ASP A 251 40.52 -6.14 -14.74
N GLY A 252 41.83 -5.90 -14.81
CA GLY A 252 42.71 -5.72 -13.64
C GLY A 252 42.48 -4.40 -12.88
N ILE A 253 41.76 -3.43 -13.45
CA ILE A 253 41.42 -2.15 -12.80
C ILE A 253 40.06 -2.27 -12.09
N GLY A 254 39.96 -3.22 -11.14
CA GLY A 254 38.74 -3.50 -10.38
C GLY A 254 37.65 -4.22 -11.20
N SER A 255 36.70 -4.86 -10.52
CA SER A 255 35.62 -5.64 -11.15
C SER A 255 34.51 -4.78 -11.79
N TRP A 256 34.89 -3.80 -12.61
CA TRP A 256 33.99 -2.78 -13.18
C TRP A 256 33.03 -3.30 -14.26
N ARG A 257 33.38 -4.43 -14.91
CA ARG A 257 32.48 -5.15 -15.84
C ARG A 257 31.32 -5.85 -15.10
N ASN A 258 31.49 -6.22 -13.83
CA ASN A 258 30.50 -6.98 -13.03
C ASN A 258 29.61 -6.13 -12.12
N SER A 259 29.72 -4.79 -12.17
CA SER A 259 29.01 -3.91 -11.21
C SER A 259 27.50 -3.78 -11.45
N ALA A 260 26.91 -4.50 -12.42
CA ALA A 260 25.45 -4.66 -12.50
C ALA A 260 24.87 -5.33 -11.23
N ALA A 261 25.70 -6.06 -10.46
CA ALA A 261 25.30 -6.68 -9.20
C ALA A 261 25.26 -5.71 -8.00
N LEU A 262 25.85 -4.52 -8.07
CA LEU A 262 25.97 -3.59 -6.93
C LEU A 262 24.94 -2.44 -6.94
N LEU A 263 24.28 -2.18 -8.08
CA LEU A 263 23.24 -1.14 -8.20
C LEU A 263 21.82 -1.65 -7.90
N LEU A 264 21.67 -2.91 -7.48
CA LEU A 264 20.39 -3.51 -7.03
C LEU A 264 20.36 -3.75 -5.51
N THR A 265 21.34 -3.24 -4.77
CA THR A 265 21.49 -3.45 -3.32
C THR A 265 21.58 -2.17 -2.48
N GLU A 266 21.21 -1.00 -3.03
CA GLU A 266 20.96 0.22 -2.25
C GLU A 266 19.60 0.85 -2.61
#